data_AF-A0A382ZTS5-F1
#
_entry.id   AF-A0A382ZTS5-F1
#
_cell.length_a   1.000
_cell.length_b   1.000
_cell.length_c   1.000
_cell.angle_alpha   90.00
_cell.angle_beta   90.00
_cell.angle_gamma   90.00
#
_symmetry.space_group_name_H-M   'P 1'
#
loop_
_entity.id
_entity.type
_entity.pdbx_description
1 polymer ?
#
loop_
_entity_poly.entity_id
_entity_poly.type
_entity_poly.pdbx_seq_one_letter_code
_entity_poly.pdbx_strand_id
1 'polypeptide(L)'
;PGTLAAWSTIPVIGIPLTSSELNGLDSLYSIAQMPPGVPVACVAIGSWGARNAAFLATQILGLKYQKYADNYKKYRDSLKS
;
A
#
# COMPACT_ATOMS: atom_id res chain seq x y z
N PRO A 1 10.09 0.79 -5.68
CA PRO A 1 9.65 0.74 -4.26
C PRO A 1 10.74 0.26 -3.30
N GLY A 2 11.40 -0.87 -3.60
CA GLY A 2 12.47 -1.43 -2.75
C GLY A 2 13.63 -0.46 -2.48
N THR A 3 14.13 0.26 -3.50
CA THR A 3 15.21 1.25 -3.34
C THR A 3 14.83 2.39 -2.40
N LEU A 4 13.60 2.89 -2.48
CA LEU A 4 13.13 3.95 -1.57
C LEU A 4 13.02 3.44 -0.14
N ALA A 5 12.57 2.20 0.06
CA ALA A 5 12.53 1.58 1.38
C ALA A 5 13.93 1.32 1.95
N ALA A 6 14.94 1.07 1.10
CA ALA A 6 16.33 0.91 1.54
C ALA A 6 16.96 2.23 2.00
N TRP A 7 16.46 3.37 1.51
CA TRP A 7 17.03 4.70 1.78
C TRP A 7 16.21 5.52 2.77
N SER A 8 15.13 4.98 3.30
CA SER A 8 14.25 5.72 4.21
C SER A 8 13.76 4.85 5.37
N THR A 9 13.53 5.48 6.51
CA THR A 9 12.96 4.86 7.70
C THR A 9 11.45 5.02 7.80
N ILE A 10 10.83 5.83 6.92
CA ILE A 10 9.37 5.97 6.88
C ILE A 10 8.74 4.78 6.14
N PRO A 11 7.50 4.39 6.46
CA PRO A 11 6.82 3.31 5.76
C PRO A 11 6.69 3.58 4.25
N VAL A 12 7.03 2.59 3.43
CA VAL A 12 6.87 2.64 1.98
C VAL A 12 5.78 1.67 1.54
N ILE A 13 4.80 2.15 0.79
CA ILE A 13 3.72 1.36 0.21
C ILE A 13 4.01 1.15 -1.28
N GLY A 14 4.07 -0.11 -1.72
CA GLY A 14 4.37 -0.49 -3.10
C GLY A 14 3.12 -0.94 -3.84
N ILE A 15 2.84 -0.33 -4.99
CA ILE A 15 1.74 -0.71 -5.89
C ILE A 15 2.34 -1.40 -7.12
N PRO A 16 2.09 -2.70 -7.32
CA PRO A 16 2.49 -3.39 -8.55
C PRO A 16 1.69 -2.86 -9.75
N LEU A 17 2.34 -2.61 -10.87
CA LEU A 17 1.69 -2.14 -12.10
C LEU A 17 1.56 -3.28 -13.12
N THR A 18 0.53 -3.24 -13.94
CA THR A 18 0.23 -4.28 -14.95
C THR A 18 1.01 -4.08 -16.25
N SER A 19 2.24 -3.56 -16.19
CA SER A 19 3.00 -3.14 -17.39
C SER A 19 3.68 -4.27 -18.15
N SER A 20 3.54 -5.52 -17.70
CA SER A 20 4.22 -6.69 -18.25
C SER A 20 3.27 -7.64 -18.96
N GLU A 21 3.82 -8.51 -19.80
CA GLU A 21 3.11 -9.63 -20.44
C GLU A 21 2.49 -10.61 -19.42
N LEU A 22 2.97 -10.57 -18.17
CA LEU A 22 2.49 -11.39 -17.06
C LEU A 22 1.43 -10.69 -16.21
N ASN A 23 0.74 -9.67 -16.75
CA ASN A 23 -0.34 -8.95 -16.08
C ASN A 23 0.04 -8.40 -14.69
N GLY A 24 1.31 -8.03 -14.50
CA GLY A 24 1.83 -7.48 -13.25
C GLY A 24 2.20 -8.50 -12.16
N LEU A 25 2.19 -9.81 -12.46
CA LEU A 25 2.63 -10.84 -11.51
C LEU A 25 4.13 -10.73 -11.17
N ASP A 26 4.96 -10.44 -12.17
CA ASP A 26 6.38 -10.11 -12.02
C ASP A 26 6.59 -8.85 -11.15
N SER A 27 5.77 -7.83 -11.36
CA SER A 27 5.77 -6.61 -10.56
C SER A 27 5.37 -6.90 -9.11
N LEU A 28 4.39 -7.79 -8.90
CA LEU A 28 3.98 -8.21 -7.57
C LEU A 28 5.13 -8.91 -6.83
N TYR A 29 5.77 -9.89 -7.47
CA TYR A 29 6.87 -10.63 -6.84
C TYR A 29 8.09 -9.74 -6.57
N SER A 30 8.46 -8.86 -7.50
CA SER A 30 9.60 -7.95 -7.31
C SER A 30 9.39 -6.91 -6.20
N ILE A 31 8.14 -6.58 -5.85
CA ILE A 31 7.81 -5.63 -4.77
C ILE A 31 7.57 -6.35 -3.44
N ALA A 32 6.88 -7.49 -3.46
CA ALA A 32 6.50 -8.20 -2.23
C ALA A 32 7.68 -8.98 -1.61
N GLN A 33 8.59 -9.50 -2.42
CA GLN A 33 9.68 -10.37 -1.97
C GLN A 33 10.90 -9.58 -1.49
N MET A 34 10.70 -8.71 -0.51
CA MET A 34 11.80 -7.95 0.11
C MET A 34 12.53 -8.79 1.17
N PRO A 35 13.87 -8.70 1.26
CA PRO A 35 14.63 -9.40 2.30
C PRO A 35 14.37 -8.79 3.70
N PRO A 36 14.72 -9.52 4.77
CA PRO A 36 14.62 -9.01 6.14
C PRO A 36 15.39 -7.68 6.32
N GLY A 37 14.77 -6.72 7.02
CA GLY A 37 15.36 -5.43 7.35
C GLY A 37 14.96 -4.26 6.44
N VAL A 38 14.40 -4.52 5.25
CA VAL A 38 13.94 -3.48 4.31
C VAL A 38 12.49 -3.74 3.87
N PRO A 39 11.50 -3.56 4.77
CA PRO A 39 10.11 -3.93 4.47
C PRO A 39 9.45 -2.97 3.49
N VAL A 40 8.58 -3.51 2.63
CA VAL A 40 7.65 -2.75 1.79
C VAL A 40 6.24 -3.26 2.01
N ALA A 41 5.28 -2.36 2.24
CA ALA A 41 3.87 -2.74 2.30
C ALA A 41 3.32 -2.89 0.87
N CYS A 42 3.32 -4.11 0.35
CA CYS A 42 2.82 -4.41 -0.99
C CYS A 42 1.28 -4.56 -0.97
N VAL A 43 0.61 -3.95 -1.94
CA VAL A 43 -0.85 -4.04 -2.12
C VAL A 43 -1.21 -4.75 -3.43
N ALA A 44 -2.52 -4.89 -3.70
CA ALA A 44 -3.03 -5.50 -4.93
C ALA A 44 -2.44 -4.87 -6.21
N ILE A 45 -2.46 -5.60 -7.31
CA ILE A 45 -1.95 -5.12 -8.61
C ILE A 45 -2.89 -4.04 -9.18
N GLY A 46 -2.29 -3.01 -9.79
CA GLY A 46 -2.98 -2.02 -10.62
C GLY A 46 -3.85 -1.03 -9.85
N SER A 47 -4.99 -0.66 -10.44
CA SER A 47 -5.87 0.41 -9.93
C SER A 47 -6.47 0.11 -8.55
N TRP A 48 -6.76 -1.16 -8.26
CA TRP A 48 -7.20 -1.61 -6.94
C TRP A 48 -6.11 -1.38 -5.88
N GLY A 49 -4.86 -1.69 -6.24
CA GLY A 49 -3.69 -1.38 -5.43
C GLY A 49 -3.55 0.09 -5.13
N ALA A 50 -3.65 0.94 -6.16
CA ALA A 50 -3.53 2.38 -5.99
C ALA A 50 -4.56 2.95 -4.99
N ARG A 51 -5.82 2.49 -5.06
CA ARG A 51 -6.85 2.87 -4.09
C ARG A 51 -6.53 2.36 -2.69
N ASN A 52 -6.14 1.09 -2.58
CA ASN A 52 -5.81 0.47 -1.30
C ASN A 52 -4.56 1.08 -0.66
N ALA A 53 -3.59 1.53 -1.44
CA ALA A 53 -2.41 2.23 -0.94
C ALA A 53 -2.80 3.56 -0.25
N ALA A 54 -3.72 4.32 -0.84
CA ALA A 54 -4.25 5.54 -0.21
C ALA A 54 -5.00 5.23 1.08
N PHE A 55 -5.82 4.17 1.12
CA PHE A 55 -6.50 3.75 2.34
C PHE A 55 -5.52 3.25 3.42
N LEU A 56 -4.48 2.52 3.04
CA LEU A 56 -3.44 2.05 3.97
C LEU A 56 -2.65 3.24 4.53
N ALA A 57 -2.28 4.21 3.69
CA ALA A 57 -1.66 5.45 4.15
C ALA A 57 -2.57 6.21 5.13
N THR A 58 -3.87 6.27 4.85
CA THR A 58 -4.86 6.89 5.74
C THR A 58 -4.94 6.16 7.09
N GLN A 59 -4.88 4.83 7.10
CA GLN A 59 -4.83 4.04 8.33
C GLN A 59 -3.56 4.31 9.14
N ILE A 60 -2.39 4.36 8.49
CA ILE A 60 -1.11 4.68 9.15
C ILE A 60 -1.18 6.09 9.78
N LEU A 61 -1.66 7.08 9.04
CA LEU A 61 -1.84 8.45 9.56
C LEU A 61 -2.88 8.49 10.69
N GLY A 62 -3.92 7.66 10.60
CA GLY A 62 -4.98 7.54 11.61
C GLY A 62 -4.48 7.09 12.98
N LEU A 63 -3.32 6.43 13.07
CA LEU A 63 -2.70 6.06 14.35
C LEU A 63 -2.30 7.28 15.20
N LYS A 64 -1.98 8.40 14.54
CA LYS A 64 -1.57 9.65 15.20
C LYS A 64 -2.63 10.76 15.09
N TYR A 65 -3.35 10.82 13.97
CA TYR A 65 -4.28 11.89 13.67
C TYR A 65 -5.71 11.36 13.60
N GLN A 66 -6.47 11.57 14.69
CA GLN A 66 -7.83 11.03 14.86
C GLN A 66 -8.77 11.32 13.69
N LYS A 67 -8.65 12.50 13.08
CA LYS A 67 -9.43 12.91 11.89
C LYS A 67 -9.40 11.86 10.77
N TYR A 68 -8.24 11.26 10.48
CA TYR A 68 -8.13 10.25 9.42
C TYR A 68 -8.75 8.92 9.83
N ALA A 69 -8.58 8.51 11.10
CA ALA A 69 -9.21 7.30 11.63
C ALA A 69 -10.75 7.40 11.56
N ASP A 70 -11.32 8.53 11.98
CA ASP A 70 -12.76 8.76 11.95
C ASP A 70 -13.32 8.77 10.52
N ASN A 71 -12.62 9.45 9.60
CA ASN A 71 -13.02 9.48 8.19
C ASN A 71 -12.95 8.09 7.55
N TYR A 72 -11.90 7.33 7.84
CA TYR A 72 -11.78 5.96 7.34
C TYR A 72 -12.86 5.04 7.92
N LYS A 73 -13.19 5.18 9.20
CA LYS A 73 -14.28 4.44 9.84
C LYS A 73 -15.63 4.77 9.19
N LYS A 74 -15.95 6.06 9.00
CA LYS A 74 -17.17 6.50 8.30
C LYS A 74 -17.28 5.89 6.91
N TYR A 75 -16.19 5.91 6.15
CA TYR A 75 -16.15 5.27 4.83
C TYR A 75 -16.37 3.76 4.90
N ARG A 76 -15.76 3.06 5.86
CA ARG A 76 -15.96 1.62 6.06
C ARG A 76 -17.40 1.27 6.45
N ASP A 77 -18.03 2.11 7.25
CA ASP A 77 -19.43 1.93 7.65
C ASP A 77 -20.39 2.17 6.47
N SER A 78 -20.09 3.10 5.55
CA SER A 78 -20.91 3.30 4.35
C SER A 78 -20.88 2.12 3.36
N LEU A 79 -19.91 1.20 3.49
CA LEU A 79 -19.83 -0.01 2.65
C LEU A 79 -20.65 -1.18 3.20
N LYS A 80 -21.15 -1.10 4.44
CA LYS A 80 -21.92 -2.17 5.08
C LYS A 80 -23.42 -2.10 4.76
N SER A 81 -23.83 -1.12 3.95
CA SER A 81 -25.20 -0.87 3.53
C SER A 81 -25.57 -1.67 2.29
#